data_AF-A0A821QFQ2-F1
#
_entry.id   AF-A0A821QFQ2-F1
#
_cell.length_a   1.000
_cell.length_b   1.000
_cell.length_c   1.000
_cell.angle_alpha   90.00
_cell.angle_beta   90.00
_cell.angle_gamma   90.00
#
_symmetry.space_group_name_H-M   'P 1'
#
loop_
_entity.id
_entity.type
_entity.pdbx_description
1 polymer ?
#
loop_
_entity_poly.entity_id
_entity_poly.type
_entity_poly.pdbx_seq_one_letter_code
_entity_poly.pdbx_strand_id
1 'polypeptide(L)'
;MSANNNAKEQLIQFCRQYYRGNQKEYNNIDQFESSYRPDKCIYWYTRETFLYKLVNKALRTEDMAQLYIFRFFIVDLSLHLAKLHEKNREKNKVVMLYRGLKLENEELNRLKQNE
;
A
#
# COMPACT_ATOMS: atom_id res chain seq x y z
N MET A 1 -10.80 24.51 6.31
CA MET A 1 -10.16 23.20 6.56
C MET A 1 -9.99 22.51 5.21
N SER A 2 -8.77 22.22 4.77
CA SER A 2 -8.51 21.74 3.40
C SER A 2 -9.05 20.33 3.19
N ALA A 3 -9.54 20.02 1.97
CA ALA A 3 -10.10 18.72 1.61
C ALA A 3 -9.17 17.51 1.91
N ASN A 4 -7.86 17.75 2.01
CA ASN A 4 -6.85 16.74 2.33
C ASN A 4 -6.91 16.28 3.80
N ASN A 5 -7.23 17.17 4.75
CA ASN A 5 -7.33 16.79 6.16
C ASN A 5 -8.49 15.83 6.39
N ASN A 6 -9.63 16.08 5.71
CA ASN A 6 -10.79 15.21 5.75
C ASN A 6 -10.48 13.80 5.19
N ALA A 7 -9.71 13.72 4.10
CA ALA A 7 -9.33 12.43 3.51
C ALA A 7 -8.42 11.59 4.44
N LYS A 8 -7.48 12.24 5.13
CA LYS A 8 -6.63 11.56 6.13
C LYS A 8 -7.47 11.05 7.31
N GLU A 9 -8.36 11.89 7.85
CA GLU A 9 -9.24 11.51 8.96
C GLU A 9 -10.12 10.30 8.62
N GLN A 10 -10.71 10.27 7.41
CA GLN A 10 -11.48 9.13 6.92
C GLN A 10 -10.66 7.83 6.90
N LEU A 11 -9.42 7.90 6.40
CA LEU A 11 -8.49 6.76 6.40
C LEU A 11 -8.23 6.27 7.82
N ILE A 12 -7.89 7.18 8.76
CA ILE A 12 -7.60 6.81 10.15
C ILE A 12 -8.80 6.14 10.82
N GLN A 13 -9.99 6.73 10.68
CA GLN A 13 -11.21 6.20 11.28
C GLN A 13 -11.54 4.81 10.74
N PHE A 14 -11.46 4.62 9.42
CA PHE A 14 -11.64 3.31 8.80
C PHE A 14 -10.65 2.28 9.37
N CYS A 15 -9.36 2.62 9.46
CA CYS A 15 -8.34 1.70 9.96
C CYS A 15 -8.57 1.33 11.44
N ARG A 16 -8.95 2.28 12.30
CA ARG A 16 -9.27 2.01 13.70
C ARG A 16 -10.46 1.07 13.84
N GLN A 17 -11.49 1.25 13.01
CA GLN A 17 -12.64 0.35 12.99
C GLN A 17 -12.27 -1.05 12.48
N TYR A 18 -11.51 -1.15 11.39
CA TYR A 18 -11.08 -2.42 10.81
C TYR A 18 -10.23 -3.25 11.79
N TYR A 19 -9.35 -2.60 12.55
CA TYR A 19 -8.44 -3.25 13.49
C TYR A 19 -8.93 -3.21 14.95
N ARG A 20 -10.23 -3.04 15.20
CA ARG A 20 -10.79 -2.97 16.56
C ARG A 20 -10.30 -4.15 17.41
N GLY A 21 -9.73 -3.84 18.59
CA GLY A 21 -9.17 -4.83 19.51
C GLY A 21 -7.73 -5.26 19.20
N ASN A 22 -7.11 -4.80 18.10
CA ASN A 22 -5.71 -5.07 17.78
C ASN A 22 -4.82 -3.90 18.23
N GLN A 23 -4.33 -3.96 19.48
CA GLN A 23 -3.52 -2.88 20.06
C GLN A 23 -2.24 -2.57 19.27
N LYS A 24 -1.62 -3.59 18.65
CA LYS A 24 -0.41 -3.42 17.83
C LYS A 24 -0.69 -2.50 16.64
N GLU A 25 -1.79 -2.73 15.93
CA GLU A 25 -2.14 -1.90 14.77
C GLU A 25 -2.68 -0.53 15.20
N TYR A 26 -3.34 -0.41 16.35
CA TYR A 26 -3.70 0.90 16.92
C TYR A 26 -2.46 1.78 17.14
N ASN A 27 -1.41 1.25 17.77
CA ASN A 27 -0.16 1.98 17.97
C ASN A 27 0.48 2.40 16.63
N ASN A 28 0.42 1.55 15.60
CA ASN A 28 0.88 1.90 14.26
C ASN A 28 0.04 3.03 13.64
N ILE A 29 -1.29 2.98 13.80
CA ILE A 29 -2.23 3.99 13.30
C ILE A 29 -1.97 5.34 13.99
N ASP A 30 -1.80 5.35 15.31
CA ASP A 30 -1.52 6.58 16.08
C ASP A 30 -0.17 7.19 15.68
N GLN A 31 0.84 6.34 15.47
CA GLN A 31 2.14 6.80 14.97
C GLN A 31 2.00 7.39 13.57
N PHE A 32 1.25 6.75 12.68
CA PHE A 32 1.02 7.27 11.33
C PHE A 32 0.24 8.60 11.39
N GLU A 33 -0.83 8.68 12.17
CA GLU A 33 -1.64 9.89 12.31
C GLU A 33 -0.81 11.09 12.76
N SER A 34 0.05 10.91 13.77
CA SER A 34 0.86 11.97 14.37
C SER A 34 2.12 12.33 13.58
N SER A 35 2.74 11.38 12.87
CA SER A 35 4.07 11.57 12.26
C SER A 35 4.10 11.49 10.74
N TYR A 36 3.00 11.14 10.07
CA TYR A 36 2.99 10.98 8.62
C TYR A 36 3.33 12.29 7.90
N ARG A 37 4.22 12.15 6.91
CA ARG A 37 4.58 13.18 5.94
C ARG A 37 4.60 12.57 4.54
N PRO A 38 4.21 13.32 3.48
CA PRO A 38 4.22 12.81 2.11
C PRO A 38 5.58 12.23 1.69
N ASP A 39 6.69 12.85 2.10
CA ASP A 39 8.06 12.39 1.78
C ASP A 39 8.44 11.04 2.43
N LYS A 40 7.61 10.54 3.36
CA LYS A 40 7.77 9.24 4.03
C LYS A 40 6.82 8.16 3.50
N CYS A 41 6.06 8.42 2.43
CA CYS A 41 5.08 7.46 1.92
C CYS A 41 5.68 6.09 1.58
N ILE A 42 6.87 6.04 0.95
CA ILE A 42 7.54 4.79 0.61
C ILE A 42 7.91 3.99 1.86
N TYR A 43 8.44 4.66 2.90
CA TYR A 43 8.77 4.02 4.17
C TYR A 43 7.54 3.37 4.82
N TRP A 44 6.41 4.08 4.84
CA TRP A 44 5.18 3.55 5.40
C TRP A 44 4.58 2.42 4.56
N TYR A 45 4.72 2.48 3.24
CA TYR A 45 4.24 1.43 2.33
C TYR A 45 5.06 0.15 2.43
N THR A 46 6.37 0.23 2.65
CA THR A 46 7.22 -0.96 2.75
C THR A 46 7.28 -1.57 4.15
N ARG A 47 6.81 -0.84 5.17
CA ARG A 47 6.74 -1.34 6.55
C ARG A 47 5.55 -2.28 6.73
N GLU A 48 5.77 -3.38 7.46
CA GLU A 48 4.73 -4.38 7.73
C GLU A 48 3.71 -3.88 8.77
N THR A 49 2.80 -3.01 8.34
CA THR A 49 1.75 -2.38 9.15
C THR A 49 0.38 -2.46 8.46
N PHE A 50 -0.66 -1.96 9.12
CA PHE A 50 -2.00 -1.77 8.57
C PHE A 50 -2.00 -1.18 7.15
N LEU A 51 -1.13 -0.22 6.87
CA LEU A 51 -1.18 0.55 5.64
C LEU A 51 -0.77 -0.28 4.42
N TYR A 52 0.37 -0.99 4.50
CA TYR A 52 0.79 -1.96 3.48
C TYR A 52 -0.31 -2.99 3.20
N LYS A 53 -0.90 -3.55 4.27
CA LYS A 53 -1.89 -4.64 4.17
C LYS A 53 -3.19 -4.17 3.52
N LEU A 54 -3.76 -3.07 4.01
CA LEU A 54 -5.06 -2.58 3.56
C LEU A 54 -5.00 -1.95 2.17
N VAL A 55 -3.96 -1.16 1.87
CA VAL A 55 -3.79 -0.56 0.53
C VAL A 55 -3.62 -1.66 -0.52
N ASN A 56 -2.76 -2.66 -0.26
CA ASN A 56 -2.61 -3.77 -1.20
C ASN A 56 -3.85 -4.64 -1.32
N LYS A 57 -4.64 -4.79 -0.25
CA LYS A 57 -5.92 -5.50 -0.31
C LYS A 57 -6.87 -4.75 -1.25
N ALA A 58 -7.07 -3.45 -1.04
CA ALA A 58 -7.95 -2.62 -1.86
C ALA A 58 -7.55 -2.63 -3.34
N LEU A 59 -6.25 -2.55 -3.64
CA LEU A 59 -5.71 -2.64 -5.00
C LEU A 59 -5.95 -4.02 -5.63
N ARG A 60 -5.75 -5.11 -4.87
CA ARG A 60 -5.93 -6.49 -5.37
C ARG A 60 -7.38 -6.86 -5.61
N THR A 61 -8.30 -6.29 -4.84
CA THR A 61 -9.74 -6.56 -4.96
C THR A 61 -10.46 -5.54 -5.82
N GLU A 62 -9.74 -4.52 -6.33
CA GLU A 62 -10.32 -3.40 -7.08
C GLU A 62 -11.51 -2.73 -6.35
N ASP A 63 -11.46 -2.69 -5.02
CA ASP A 63 -12.55 -2.14 -4.20
C ASP A 63 -12.48 -0.61 -4.26
N MET A 64 -13.28 -0.02 -5.15
CA MET A 64 -13.32 1.42 -5.38
C MET A 64 -13.67 2.22 -4.12
N ALA A 65 -14.52 1.70 -3.24
CA ALA A 65 -14.88 2.38 -1.99
C ALA A 65 -13.68 2.43 -1.05
N GLN A 66 -12.94 1.32 -0.91
CA GLN A 66 -11.69 1.31 -0.14
C GLN A 66 -10.60 2.16 -0.79
N LEU A 67 -10.44 2.10 -2.11
CA LEU A 67 -9.47 2.94 -2.82
C LEU A 67 -9.75 4.44 -2.60
N TYR A 68 -11.04 4.83 -2.57
CA TYR A 68 -11.42 6.19 -2.22
C TYR A 68 -11.05 6.55 -0.78
N ILE A 69 -11.25 5.66 0.19
CA ILE A 69 -10.82 5.88 1.59
C ILE A 69 -9.29 6.06 1.66
N PHE A 70 -8.54 5.25 0.93
CA PHE A 70 -7.07 5.30 0.92
C PHE A 70 -6.48 6.38 -0.02
N ARG A 71 -7.31 7.18 -0.70
CA ARG A 71 -6.88 8.18 -1.70
C ARG A 71 -5.81 9.13 -1.18
N PHE A 72 -5.90 9.53 0.09
CA PHE A 72 -4.92 10.40 0.73
C PHE A 72 -3.49 9.84 0.60
N PHE A 73 -3.31 8.55 0.89
CA PHE A 73 -2.01 7.91 0.85
C PHE A 73 -1.61 7.43 -0.55
N ILE A 74 -2.57 6.93 -1.34
CA ILE A 74 -2.30 6.40 -2.68
C ILE A 74 -1.79 7.52 -3.61
N VAL A 75 -2.34 8.73 -3.52
CA VAL A 75 -1.86 9.87 -4.32
C VAL A 75 -0.39 10.16 -4.01
N ASP A 76 -0.03 10.28 -2.74
CA ASP A 76 1.36 10.53 -2.32
C ASP A 76 2.30 9.40 -2.78
N LEU A 77 1.87 8.14 -2.63
CA LEU A 77 2.62 6.97 -3.04
C LEU A 77 2.88 6.97 -4.56
N SER A 78 1.83 7.15 -5.36
CA SER A 78 1.92 7.17 -6.82
C SER A 78 2.81 8.30 -7.32
N LEU A 79 2.69 9.50 -6.75
CA LEU A 79 3.54 10.64 -7.11
C LEU A 79 5.02 10.38 -6.80
N HIS A 80 5.34 9.78 -5.65
CA HIS A 80 6.73 9.48 -5.30
C HIS A 80 7.30 8.34 -6.13
N LEU A 81 6.50 7.31 -6.44
CA LEU A 81 6.91 6.22 -7.33
C LEU A 81 7.19 6.73 -8.75
N ALA A 82 6.34 7.63 -9.29
CA ALA A 82 6.56 8.24 -10.59
C ALA A 82 7.87 9.04 -10.64
N LYS A 83 8.13 9.87 -9.61
CA LYS A 83 9.40 10.62 -9.49
C LYS A 83 10.62 9.69 -9.38
N LEU A 84 10.52 8.62 -8.60
CA LEU A 84 11.58 7.62 -8.47
C LEU A 84 11.82 6.88 -9.79
N HIS A 85 10.75 6.57 -10.52
CA HIS A 85 10.84 5.96 -11.84
C HIS A 85 11.53 6.89 -12.83
N GLU A 86 11.13 8.17 -12.91
CA GLU A 86 11.79 9.18 -13.77
C GLU A 86 13.28 9.29 -13.48
N LYS A 87 13.68 9.39 -12.20
CA LYS A 87 15.10 9.42 -11.80
C LYS A 87 15.88 8.17 -12.20
N ASN A 88 15.22 7.02 -12.26
CA ASN A 88 15.86 5.76 -12.67
C ASN A 88 15.81 5.55 -14.19
N ARG A 89 14.94 6.27 -14.91
CA ARG A 89 14.75 6.15 -16.36
C ARG A 89 16.00 6.54 -17.14
N GLU A 90 16.76 7.52 -16.67
CA GLU A 90 18.03 7.95 -17.27
C GLU A 90 19.06 6.82 -17.38
N LYS A 91 18.91 5.73 -16.61
CA LYS A 91 19.83 4.59 -16.63
C LYS A 91 19.55 3.58 -17.75
N ASN A 92 18.40 3.64 -18.47
CA ASN A 92 18.00 2.75 -19.58
C ASN A 92 18.36 1.26 -19.38
N LYS A 93 18.32 0.78 -18.14
CA LYS A 93 18.73 -0.58 -17.78
C LYS A 93 17.48 -1.41 -17.56
N VAL A 94 17.33 -2.46 -18.35
CA VAL A 94 16.42 -3.56 -18.04
C VAL A 94 16.91 -4.18 -16.73
N VAL A 95 16.07 -4.18 -15.71
CA VAL A 95 16.37 -4.79 -14.41
C VAL A 95 15.58 -6.08 -14.29
N MET A 96 16.28 -7.20 -14.07
CA MET A 96 15.66 -8.46 -13.72
C MET A 96 15.30 -8.44 -12.23
N LEU A 97 14.04 -8.73 -11.93
CA LEU A 97 13.50 -8.81 -10.58
C LEU A 97 12.88 -10.18 -10.34
N TYR A 98 12.80 -10.58 -9.07
CA TYR A 98 12.20 -11.84 -8.66
C TYR A 98 11.10 -11.58 -7.64
N ARG A 99 10.01 -12.35 -7.72
CA ARG A 99 8.91 -12.33 -6.75
C ARG A 99 8.55 -13.75 -6.38
N GLY A 100 8.62 -14.06 -5.09
CA GLY A 100 8.11 -15.33 -4.57
C GLY A 100 6.58 -15.37 -4.62
N LEU A 101 6.03 -16.47 -5.11
CA LEU A 101 4.60 -16.76 -5.10
C LEU A 101 4.36 -18.06 -4.34
N LYS A 102 3.37 -18.07 -3.44
CA LYS A 102 2.87 -19.30 -2.83
C LYS A 102 1.85 -19.89 -3.80
N LEU A 103 2.08 -21.11 -4.25
CA LEU A 103 1.23 -21.86 -5.17
C LEU A 103 0.84 -23.19 -4.51
N GLU A 104 -0.37 -23.65 -4.77
CA GLU A 104 -0.73 -25.02 -4.42
C GLU A 104 -0.04 -26.00 -5.38
N ASN A 105 0.20 -27.24 -4.91
CA ASN A 105 0.89 -28.24 -5.74
C ASN A 105 0.13 -28.52 -7.05
N GLU A 106 -1.20 -28.45 -7.02
CA GLU A 106 -2.03 -28.63 -8.22
C GLU A 106 -1.82 -27.52 -9.25
N GLU A 107 -1.84 -26.25 -8.82
CA GLU A 107 -1.53 -25.11 -9.69
C GLU A 107 -0.11 -25.19 -10.25
N LEU A 108 0.86 -25.57 -9.41
CA LEU A 108 2.25 -25.76 -9.86
C LEU A 108 2.35 -26.86 -10.93
N ASN A 109 1.61 -27.96 -10.76
CA ASN A 109 1.59 -29.04 -11.75
C ASN A 109 0.93 -28.60 -13.07
N ARG A 110 -0.14 -27.79 -13.02
CA ARG A 110 -0.74 -27.18 -14.23
C ARG A 110 0.26 -26.28 -14.96
N LEU A 111 0.97 -25.42 -14.22
CA LEU A 111 1.98 -24.53 -14.80
C LEU A 111 3.14 -25.31 -15.46
N LYS A 112 3.56 -26.43 -14.85
CA LYS A 112 4.60 -27.31 -15.45
C LYS A 112 4.13 -28.01 -16.72
N GLN A 113 2.81 -28.20 -16.88
CA GLN A 113 2.22 -28.84 -18.06
C GLN A 113 2.01 -27.85 -19.22
N ASN A 114 2.31 -26.55 -19.04
CA ASN A 114 2.32 -25.50 -20.08
C ASN A 114 0.98 -25.16 -20.78
N GLU A 115 -0.17 -25.49 -20.16
CA GLU A 115 -1.48 -25.68 -20.82
C GLU A 115 -1.57 -27.01 -21.59
#